data_AF-A0A402ADI1-F1
#
_entry.id   AF-A0A402ADI1-F1
#
_cell.length_a   1.000
_cell.length_b   1.000
_cell.length_c   1.000
_cell.angle_alpha   90.00
_cell.angle_beta   90.00
_cell.angle_gamma   90.00
#
_symmetry.space_group_name_H-M   'P 1'
#
loop_
_entity.id
_entity.type
_entity.pdbx_description
1 polymer ?
#
loop_
_entity_poly.entity_id
_entity_poly.type
_entity_poly.pdbx_seq_one_letter_code
_entity_poly.pdbx_strand_id
1 'polypeptide(L)'
;MAQAVDADALYEFTEVSRSLIASLRIDQVLQLADVLADAEAILEPSRMLMISGVPDLTRAWRALLLGPALFKFDDPAAFMAVQQHADQLANELLATFGWLLDVRHDYACIVRASGSSSGPVSVLTPYGANDHMALLLCTAIREQVHHGLWSGPDANGCLLVTIEDMAALFYSVRERYGDNWGNEARSRSSQSLLNDVYRKMRQMGVIRGPGDSGHVLVLPTAARYRATYDTPSAETAKATTLIRNRGKNNRKRQ
;
A
#
# COMPACT_ATOMS: atom_id res chain seq x y z
N MET A 1 0.47 -59.06 -23.84
CA MET A 1 1.70 -58.64 -24.54
C MET A 1 1.51 -57.20 -24.99
N ALA A 2 2.52 -56.36 -24.75
CA ALA A 2 2.63 -54.92 -25.04
C ALA A 2 1.96 -53.94 -24.06
N GLN A 3 2.80 -53.03 -23.58
CA GLN A 3 2.74 -52.07 -22.48
C GLN A 3 2.86 -50.65 -23.08
N ALA A 4 2.19 -49.64 -22.52
CA ALA A 4 2.54 -48.22 -22.61
C ALA A 4 1.47 -47.39 -21.85
N VAL A 5 1.71 -46.43 -20.97
CA VAL A 5 2.91 -45.79 -20.40
C VAL A 5 2.43 -45.34 -19.02
N ASP A 6 3.02 -45.88 -17.96
CA ASP A 6 2.80 -45.33 -16.61
C ASP A 6 3.66 -44.06 -16.55
N ALA A 7 3.01 -42.91 -16.71
CA ALA A 7 3.66 -41.63 -16.55
C ALA A 7 3.92 -41.45 -15.06
N ASP A 8 5.15 -41.80 -14.68
CA ASP A 8 5.77 -41.57 -13.38
C ASP A 8 5.80 -40.05 -13.11
N ALA A 9 4.64 -39.50 -12.76
CA ALA A 9 4.50 -38.16 -12.24
C ALA A 9 4.89 -38.21 -10.77
N LEU A 10 6.20 -38.08 -10.54
CA LEU A 10 6.78 -37.78 -9.25
C LEU A 10 6.18 -36.45 -8.75
N TYR A 11 5.04 -36.52 -8.05
CA TYR A 11 4.54 -35.38 -7.29
C TYR A 11 5.44 -35.22 -6.06
N GLU A 12 6.55 -34.52 -6.22
CA GLU A 12 7.23 -33.90 -5.08
C GLU A 12 6.34 -32.78 -4.54
N PHE A 13 5.54 -33.11 -3.53
CA PHE A 13 4.97 -32.10 -2.65
C PHE A 13 6.11 -31.49 -1.83
N THR A 14 6.74 -30.45 -2.36
CA THR A 14 7.65 -29.62 -1.56
C THR A 14 6.86 -29.04 -0.39
N GLU A 15 7.27 -29.38 0.84
CA GLU A 15 6.73 -28.90 2.11
C GLU A 15 6.93 -27.38 2.32
N VAL A 16 6.26 -26.53 1.54
CA VAL A 16 6.05 -25.13 1.91
C VAL A 16 4.68 -24.62 1.46
N SER A 17 3.66 -25.48 1.47
CA SER A 17 2.30 -25.02 1.73
C SER A 17 2.15 -24.87 3.25
N ARG A 18 2.77 -23.84 3.83
CA ARG A 18 2.34 -23.33 5.14
C ARG A 18 0.94 -22.77 4.96
N SER A 19 -0.01 -23.69 5.05
CA SER A 19 -1.41 -23.45 5.21
C SER A 19 -1.58 -22.34 6.23
N LEU A 20 -2.12 -21.20 5.79
CA LEU A 20 -2.62 -20.18 6.70
C LEU A 20 -3.93 -20.76 7.26
N ILE A 21 -3.80 -21.76 8.14
CA ILE A 21 -4.89 -22.24 8.98
C ILE A 21 -5.12 -21.12 9.99
N ALA A 22 -5.85 -20.08 9.57
CA ALA A 22 -6.72 -19.42 10.51
C ALA A 22 -7.60 -20.54 11.06
N SER A 23 -7.51 -20.83 12.36
CA SER A 23 -8.57 -21.53 13.06
C SER A 23 -9.80 -20.61 12.96
N LEU A 24 -10.53 -20.73 11.86
CA LEU A 24 -11.79 -20.06 11.65
C LEU A 24 -12.78 -20.76 12.57
N ARG A 25 -12.81 -20.32 13.82
CA ARG A 25 -13.88 -20.67 14.72
C ARG A 25 -15.15 -20.06 14.14
N ILE A 26 -16.04 -20.92 13.63
CA ILE A 26 -17.31 -20.54 13.01
C ILE A 26 -18.09 -19.57 13.92
N ASP A 27 -18.10 -19.82 15.22
CA ASP A 27 -18.75 -18.95 16.21
C ASP A 27 -18.24 -17.50 16.16
N GLN A 28 -16.94 -17.30 15.91
CA GLN A 28 -16.31 -15.98 15.85
C GLN A 28 -16.55 -15.28 14.51
N VAL A 29 -16.62 -16.06 13.43
CA VAL A 29 -16.97 -15.55 12.10
C VAL A 29 -18.42 -15.05 12.09
N LEU A 30 -19.33 -15.79 12.72
CA LEU A 30 -20.74 -15.40 12.86
C LEU A 30 -20.90 -14.15 13.73
N GLN A 31 -20.22 -14.07 14.88
CA GLN A 31 -20.22 -12.87 15.72
C GLN A 31 -19.68 -11.63 15.00
N LEU A 32 -18.63 -11.77 14.20
CA LEU A 32 -18.09 -10.67 13.41
C LEU A 32 -19.06 -10.23 12.30
N ALA A 33 -19.74 -11.17 11.65
CA ALA A 33 -20.73 -10.87 10.62
C ALA A 33 -21.91 -10.07 11.20
N ASP A 34 -22.41 -10.43 12.39
CA ASP A 34 -23.50 -9.71 13.06
C ASP A 34 -23.09 -8.27 13.43
N VAL A 35 -21.84 -8.07 13.88
CA VAL A 35 -21.31 -6.74 14.21
C VAL A 35 -21.08 -5.88 12.97
N LEU A 36 -20.67 -6.47 11.85
CA LEU A 36 -20.49 -5.77 10.58
C LEU A 36 -21.82 -5.42 9.89
N ALA A 37 -22.91 -6.11 10.25
CA ALA A 37 -24.25 -5.85 9.72
C ALA A 37 -24.96 -4.68 10.44
N ASP A 38 -24.44 -4.22 11.59
CA ASP A 38 -24.98 -3.09 12.32
C ASP A 38 -24.52 -1.76 11.72
N ALA A 39 -25.46 -1.04 11.08
CA ALA A 39 -25.19 0.20 10.34
C ALA A 39 -24.92 1.42 11.24
N GLU A 40 -25.29 1.37 12.52
CA GLU A 40 -25.01 2.45 13.49
C GLU A 40 -23.69 2.25 14.25
N ALA A 41 -23.06 1.08 14.11
CA ALA A 41 -21.76 0.83 14.70
C ALA A 41 -20.69 1.69 14.00
N ILE A 42 -20.15 2.68 14.72
CA ILE A 42 -18.92 3.36 14.34
C ILE A 42 -17.88 2.27 14.05
N LEU A 43 -17.47 2.16 12.78
CA LEU A 43 -16.46 1.20 12.34
C LEU A 43 -15.09 1.62 12.90
N GLU A 44 -14.86 1.29 14.18
CA GLU A 44 -13.54 1.25 14.79
C GLU A 44 -12.71 0.23 13.99
N PRO A 45 -11.65 0.66 13.26
CA PRO A 45 -10.96 -0.15 12.24
C PRO A 45 -10.33 -1.45 12.75
N SER A 46 -10.27 -1.63 14.07
CA SER A 46 -9.53 -2.66 14.76
C SER A 46 -10.41 -3.71 15.44
N ARG A 47 -11.74 -3.78 15.23
CA ARG A 47 -12.60 -4.82 15.85
C ARG A 47 -12.34 -6.28 15.43
N MET A 48 -11.31 -6.57 14.62
CA MET A 48 -10.72 -7.94 14.61
C MET A 48 -10.05 -8.28 15.96
N LEU A 49 -9.74 -7.27 16.76
CA LEU A 49 -9.42 -7.37 18.18
C LEU A 49 -10.71 -7.60 18.93
N MET A 50 -11.06 -8.87 19.06
CA MET A 50 -11.67 -9.49 20.25
C MET A 50 -11.90 -10.99 19.96
N ILE A 51 -11.06 -11.61 19.13
CA ILE A 51 -10.87 -13.06 19.22
C ILE A 51 -10.08 -13.31 20.51
N SER A 52 -10.79 -13.35 21.64
CA SER A 52 -10.21 -13.69 22.94
C SER A 52 -9.38 -14.97 22.82
N GLY A 53 -8.12 -14.90 23.27
CA GLY A 53 -7.21 -16.06 23.36
C GLY A 53 -6.13 -16.16 22.27
N VAL A 54 -6.07 -15.25 21.29
CA VAL A 54 -4.92 -15.23 20.35
C VAL A 54 -3.76 -14.43 20.94
N PRO A 55 -2.56 -15.01 21.12
CA PRO A 55 -1.39 -14.31 21.66
C PRO A 55 -1.02 -13.06 20.85
N ASP A 56 -0.50 -12.03 21.53
CA ASP A 56 -0.16 -10.73 20.94
C ASP A 56 0.83 -10.88 19.77
N LEU A 57 1.86 -11.72 19.93
CA LEU A 57 2.84 -11.99 18.89
C LEU A 57 2.21 -12.66 17.65
N THR A 58 1.20 -13.51 17.84
CA THR A 58 0.46 -14.13 16.73
C THR A 58 -0.37 -13.11 15.97
N ARG A 59 -0.98 -12.14 16.68
CA ARG A 59 -1.69 -11.02 16.03
C ARG A 59 -0.72 -10.12 15.26
N ALA A 60 0.45 -9.85 15.83
CA ALA A 60 1.52 -9.12 15.14
C ALA A 60 1.95 -9.79 13.84
N TRP A 61 2.22 -11.10 13.86
CA TRP A 61 2.55 -11.87 12.66
C TRP A 61 1.46 -11.78 11.59
N ARG A 62 0.19 -11.91 11.98
CA ARG A 62 -0.93 -11.78 11.05
C ARG A 62 -0.98 -10.38 10.42
N ALA A 63 -0.87 -9.34 11.23
CA ALA A 63 -0.89 -7.96 10.75
C ALA A 63 0.26 -7.68 9.77
N LEU A 64 1.47 -8.16 10.08
CA LEU A 64 2.65 -7.97 9.23
C LEU A 64 2.59 -8.77 7.92
N LEU A 65 2.07 -9.99 7.95
CA LEU A 65 2.04 -10.87 6.77
C LEU A 65 0.84 -10.62 5.85
N LEU A 66 -0.28 -10.16 6.40
CA LEU A 66 -1.53 -9.92 5.65
C LEU A 66 -1.77 -8.45 5.32
N GLY A 67 -1.13 -7.55 6.07
CA GLY A 67 -1.32 -6.11 5.95
C GLY A 67 -0.08 -5.39 5.43
N PRO A 68 -0.25 -4.12 5.02
CA PRO A 68 0.86 -3.26 4.63
C PRO A 68 1.73 -2.82 5.83
N ALA A 69 1.13 -2.72 7.02
CA ALA A 69 1.80 -2.38 8.27
C ALA A 69 0.93 -2.77 9.48
N LEU A 70 1.56 -2.99 10.62
CA LEU A 70 0.94 -3.00 11.96
C LEU A 70 1.09 -1.61 12.58
N PHE A 71 -0.01 -0.92 12.87
CA PHE A 71 0.03 0.38 13.54
C PHE A 71 -0.17 0.22 15.04
N LYS A 72 0.58 1.01 15.82
CA LYS A 72 0.49 1.04 17.28
C LYS A 72 -0.91 1.37 17.77
N PHE A 73 -1.59 2.30 17.10
CA PHE A 73 -2.93 2.73 17.50
C PHE A 73 -4.01 1.67 17.22
N ASP A 74 -3.75 0.72 16.32
CA ASP A 74 -4.71 -0.37 16.04
C ASP A 74 -4.64 -1.45 17.12
N ASP A 75 -3.44 -1.97 17.40
CA ASP A 75 -3.20 -3.02 18.40
C ASP A 75 -1.93 -2.70 19.20
N PRO A 76 -2.04 -1.89 20.27
CA PRO A 76 -0.89 -1.52 21.09
C PRO A 76 -0.17 -2.73 21.69
N ALA A 77 -0.90 -3.78 22.05
CA ALA A 77 -0.33 -4.97 22.66
C ALA A 77 0.47 -5.81 21.66
N ALA A 78 -0.05 -6.06 20.46
CA ALA A 78 0.72 -6.71 19.40
C ALA A 78 1.92 -5.86 18.97
N PHE A 79 1.76 -4.54 18.92
CA PHE A 79 2.88 -3.64 18.61
C PHE A 79 3.99 -3.70 19.67
N MET A 80 3.63 -3.73 20.96
CA MET A 80 4.60 -3.98 22.04
C MET A 80 5.28 -5.34 21.89
N ALA A 81 4.54 -6.40 21.51
CA ALA A 81 5.13 -7.71 21.26
C ALA A 81 6.15 -7.67 20.10
N VAL A 82 5.88 -6.91 19.03
CA VAL A 82 6.88 -6.67 17.97
C VAL A 82 8.13 -6.01 18.52
N GLN A 83 7.99 -4.99 19.36
CA GLN A 83 9.14 -4.30 19.96
C GLN A 83 9.96 -5.22 20.87
N GLN A 84 9.30 -6.07 21.67
CA GLN A 84 9.97 -7.01 22.58
C GLN A 84 10.69 -8.14 21.83
N HIS A 85 10.14 -8.57 20.70
CA HIS A 85 10.65 -9.70 19.90
C HIS A 85 11.27 -9.27 18.56
N ALA A 86 11.69 -8.00 18.43
CA ALA A 86 12.10 -7.42 17.15
C ALA A 86 13.22 -8.20 16.45
N ASP A 87 14.27 -8.56 17.19
CA ASP A 87 15.42 -9.30 16.65
C ASP A 87 15.01 -10.70 16.18
N GLN A 88 14.18 -11.39 16.96
CA GLN A 88 13.68 -12.71 16.61
C GLN A 88 12.83 -12.64 15.33
N LEU A 89 11.87 -11.72 15.28
CA LEU A 89 10.99 -11.51 14.13
C LEU A 89 11.78 -11.15 12.87
N ALA A 90 12.76 -10.25 12.99
CA ALA A 90 13.61 -9.83 11.88
C ALA A 90 14.43 -11.00 11.33
N ASN A 91 15.03 -11.81 12.21
CA ASN A 91 15.79 -13.00 11.81
C ASN A 91 14.90 -14.05 11.15
N GLU A 92 13.71 -14.32 11.68
CA GLU A 92 12.76 -15.27 11.10
C GLU A 92 12.26 -14.79 9.72
N LEU A 93 11.93 -13.51 9.57
CA LEU A 93 11.53 -12.90 8.29
C LEU A 93 12.64 -12.98 7.24
N LEU A 94 13.87 -12.69 7.64
CA LEU A 94 15.02 -12.73 6.75
C LEU A 94 15.35 -14.16 6.34
N ALA A 95 15.42 -15.10 7.29
CA ALA A 95 15.76 -16.48 7.03
C ALA A 95 14.70 -17.22 6.21
N THR A 96 13.41 -16.91 6.43
CA THR A 96 12.31 -17.62 5.77
C THR A 96 11.97 -17.01 4.41
N PHE A 97 11.97 -15.68 4.30
CA PHE A 97 11.45 -14.98 3.12
C PHE A 97 12.46 -14.03 2.44
N GLY A 98 13.63 -13.81 3.04
CA GLY A 98 14.54 -12.75 2.60
C GLY A 98 13.98 -11.34 2.79
N TRP A 99 13.02 -11.18 3.72
CA TRP A 99 12.37 -9.91 3.99
C TRP A 99 12.94 -9.23 5.23
N LEU A 100 12.83 -7.90 5.29
CA LEU A 100 13.32 -7.09 6.39
C LEU A 100 12.14 -6.59 7.23
N LEU A 101 12.34 -6.51 8.54
CA LEU A 101 11.43 -5.84 9.45
C LEU A 101 11.88 -4.40 9.65
N ASP A 102 10.97 -3.45 9.47
CA ASP A 102 11.19 -2.03 9.81
C ASP A 102 10.21 -1.63 10.92
N VAL A 103 10.75 -1.26 12.07
CA VAL A 103 9.99 -0.84 13.26
C VAL A 103 10.22 0.65 13.48
N ARG A 104 9.14 1.41 13.42
CA ARG A 104 9.10 2.86 13.69
C ARG A 104 8.41 3.09 15.04
N HIS A 105 8.23 4.36 15.41
CA HIS A 105 7.65 4.71 16.71
C HIS A 105 6.15 4.37 16.81
N ASP A 106 5.46 4.42 15.67
CA ASP A 106 4.01 4.40 15.48
C ASP A 106 3.52 3.21 14.65
N TYR A 107 4.42 2.53 13.94
CA TYR A 107 4.08 1.36 13.14
C TYR A 107 5.28 0.44 12.89
N ALA A 108 4.99 -0.80 12.48
CA ALA A 108 5.96 -1.77 12.01
C ALA A 108 5.50 -2.32 10.66
N CYS A 109 6.42 -2.57 9.74
CA CYS A 109 6.09 -3.11 8.43
C CYS A 109 7.19 -4.00 7.87
N ILE A 110 6.83 -4.80 6.86
CA ILE A 110 7.78 -5.62 6.12
C ILE A 110 8.32 -4.83 4.93
N VAL A 111 9.64 -4.82 4.76
CA VAL A 111 10.33 -4.24 3.60
C VAL A 111 10.98 -5.37 2.79
N ARG A 112 10.75 -5.36 1.48
CA ARG A 112 11.36 -6.32 0.56
C ARG A 112 12.53 -5.64 -0.14
N ALA A 113 13.73 -6.21 -0.03
CA ALA A 113 14.88 -5.73 -0.76
C ALA A 113 14.64 -5.84 -2.28
N SER A 114 15.06 -4.84 -3.06
CA SER A 114 14.93 -4.90 -4.52
C SER A 114 15.66 -6.13 -5.07
N GLY A 115 14.93 -6.98 -5.80
CA GLY A 115 15.46 -8.22 -6.37
C GLY A 115 15.10 -9.51 -5.61
N SER A 116 14.46 -9.44 -4.43
CA SER A 116 13.90 -10.63 -3.78
C SER A 116 12.56 -11.00 -4.44
N SER A 117 12.64 -11.81 -5.50
CA SER A 117 11.49 -12.20 -6.33
C SER A 117 10.55 -13.25 -5.70
N SER A 118 10.78 -13.68 -4.46
CA SER A 118 9.89 -14.61 -3.77
C SER A 118 8.77 -13.86 -3.03
N GLY A 119 7.68 -13.58 -3.74
CA GLY A 119 6.45 -13.09 -3.12
C GLY A 119 5.42 -12.63 -4.16
N PRO A 120 4.11 -12.80 -3.90
CA PRO A 120 3.08 -12.33 -4.81
C PRO A 120 3.10 -10.79 -4.93
N VAL A 121 2.75 -10.36 -6.15
CA VAL A 121 2.41 -9.03 -6.70
C VAL A 121 2.84 -7.81 -5.86
N SER A 122 3.74 -7.00 -6.42
CA SER A 122 4.05 -5.67 -5.89
C SER A 122 2.79 -4.79 -5.86
N VAL A 123 2.46 -4.23 -4.69
CA VAL A 123 1.33 -3.29 -4.51
C VAL A 123 1.50 -2.05 -5.40
N LEU A 124 2.75 -1.68 -5.67
CA LEU A 124 3.13 -0.61 -6.59
C LEU A 124 3.74 -1.18 -7.87
N THR A 125 3.20 -0.80 -9.01
CA THR A 125 3.81 -1.09 -10.30
C THR A 125 4.41 0.19 -10.87
N PRO A 126 5.60 0.14 -11.51
CA PRO A 126 6.19 1.32 -12.12
C PRO A 126 5.40 1.82 -13.34
N TYR A 127 4.37 1.09 -13.78
CA TYR A 127 3.59 1.38 -15.00
C TYR A 127 2.16 1.88 -14.72
N GLY A 128 1.66 1.76 -13.48
CA GLY A 128 0.29 2.17 -13.13
C GLY A 128 0.18 3.68 -12.90
N ALA A 129 -0.60 4.38 -13.71
CA ALA A 129 -0.82 5.83 -13.54
C ALA A 129 -1.39 6.17 -12.15
N ASN A 130 -2.30 5.34 -11.62
CA ASN A 130 -2.85 5.51 -10.27
C ASN A 130 -1.81 5.30 -9.16
N ASP A 131 -0.84 4.41 -9.40
CA ASP A 131 0.25 4.15 -8.44
C ASP A 131 1.16 5.39 -8.35
N HIS A 132 1.49 5.99 -9.50
CA HIS A 132 2.25 7.26 -9.54
C HIS A 132 1.50 8.39 -8.86
N MET A 133 0.21 8.53 -9.15
CA MET A 133 -0.64 9.57 -8.53
C MET A 133 -0.72 9.41 -7.01
N ALA A 134 -0.84 8.18 -6.50
CA ALA A 134 -0.83 7.90 -5.06
C ALA A 134 0.49 8.35 -4.42
N LEU A 135 1.64 8.03 -5.04
CA LEU A 135 2.96 8.43 -4.53
C LEU A 135 3.18 9.96 -4.57
N LEU A 136 2.72 10.62 -5.64
CA LEU A 136 2.75 12.07 -5.76
C LEU A 136 1.85 12.73 -4.71
N LEU A 137 0.68 12.16 -4.44
CA LEU A 137 -0.22 12.65 -3.41
C LEU A 137 0.37 12.49 -2.01
N CYS A 138 1.05 11.38 -1.70
CA CYS A 138 1.81 11.24 -0.44
C CYS A 138 2.87 12.35 -0.28
N THR A 139 3.55 12.71 -1.37
CA THR A 139 4.53 13.81 -1.37
C THR A 139 3.85 15.15 -1.09
N ALA A 140 2.73 15.41 -1.75
CA ALA A 140 1.97 16.64 -1.58
C ALA A 140 1.40 16.79 -0.16
N ILE A 141 0.89 15.70 0.46
CA ILE A 141 0.43 15.71 1.87
C ILE A 141 1.56 16.13 2.80
N ARG A 142 2.76 15.57 2.60
CA ARG A 142 3.94 15.91 3.38
C ARG A 142 4.30 17.40 3.24
N GLU A 143 4.19 17.95 2.04
CA GLU A 143 4.44 19.37 1.78
C GLU A 143 3.41 20.26 2.52
N GLN A 144 2.12 19.88 2.55
CA GLN A 144 1.09 20.62 3.29
C GLN A 144 1.42 20.73 4.79
N VAL A 145 1.82 19.62 5.40
CA VAL A 145 2.22 19.61 6.82
C VAL A 145 3.52 20.37 7.05
N HIS A 146 4.52 20.18 6.19
CA HIS A 146 5.82 20.84 6.32
C HIS A 146 5.73 22.37 6.22
N HIS A 147 4.85 22.87 5.35
CA HIS A 147 4.60 24.30 5.18
C HIS A 147 3.62 24.87 6.22
N GLY A 148 3.11 24.05 7.15
CA GLY A 148 2.15 24.49 8.17
C GLY A 148 0.76 24.84 7.63
N LEU A 149 0.43 24.40 6.41
CA LEU A 149 -0.88 24.59 5.80
C LEU A 149 -1.91 23.63 6.39
N TRP A 150 -1.47 22.41 6.73
CA TRP A 150 -2.24 21.44 7.50
C TRP A 150 -1.67 21.29 8.90
N SER A 151 -2.54 20.98 9.85
CA SER A 151 -2.13 20.60 11.21
C SER A 151 -1.15 19.43 11.16
N GLY A 152 -0.19 19.44 12.09
CA GLY A 152 0.75 18.33 12.27
C GLY A 152 0.04 17.03 12.66
N PRO A 153 0.75 15.89 12.57
CA PRO A 153 0.21 14.60 12.94
C PRO A 153 -0.10 14.52 14.44
N ASP A 154 -1.04 13.66 14.79
CA ASP A 154 -1.41 13.35 16.17
C ASP A 154 -0.33 12.53 16.90
N ALA A 155 -0.63 12.13 18.14
CA ALA A 155 0.28 11.31 18.95
C ALA A 155 0.59 9.92 18.37
N ASN A 156 -0.17 9.47 17.36
CA ASN A 156 0.03 8.21 16.65
C ASN A 156 0.65 8.40 15.26
N GLY A 157 1.05 9.63 14.90
CA GLY A 157 1.60 9.93 13.59
C GLY A 157 0.55 10.05 12.48
N CYS A 158 -0.74 10.05 12.82
CA CYS A 158 -1.83 10.11 11.86
C CYS A 158 -2.25 11.55 11.57
N LEU A 159 -2.79 11.80 10.38
CA LEU A 159 -3.40 13.08 10.01
C LEU A 159 -4.87 12.85 9.69
N LEU A 160 -5.75 13.65 10.28
CA LEU A 160 -7.17 13.68 9.90
C LEU A 160 -7.38 14.83 8.92
N VAL A 161 -7.84 14.52 7.70
CA VAL A 161 -7.98 15.49 6.62
C VAL A 161 -9.40 15.40 6.07
N THR A 162 -10.03 16.53 5.74
CA THR A 162 -11.35 16.55 5.13
C THR A 162 -11.30 16.01 3.69
N ILE A 163 -12.42 15.48 3.17
CA ILE A 163 -12.48 15.07 1.77
C ILE A 163 -12.31 16.25 0.81
N GLU A 164 -12.73 17.44 1.22
CA GLU A 164 -12.60 18.69 0.48
C GLU A 164 -11.13 19.10 0.34
N ASP A 165 -10.37 19.08 1.45
CA ASP A 165 -8.94 19.41 1.44
C ASP A 165 -8.14 18.39 0.62
N MET A 166 -8.48 17.09 0.74
CA MET A 166 -7.86 16.06 -0.08
C MET A 166 -8.18 16.23 -1.57
N ALA A 167 -9.41 16.59 -1.92
CA ALA A 167 -9.80 16.86 -3.30
C ALA A 167 -9.09 18.09 -3.88
N ALA A 168 -8.99 19.16 -3.10
CA ALA A 168 -8.23 20.36 -3.45
C ALA A 168 -6.74 20.05 -3.64
N LEU A 169 -6.14 19.28 -2.73
CA LEU A 169 -4.76 18.85 -2.86
C LEU A 169 -4.53 18.00 -4.12
N PHE A 170 -5.44 17.06 -4.40
CA PHE A 170 -5.35 16.24 -5.60
C PHE A 170 -5.49 17.07 -6.88
N TYR A 171 -6.35 18.10 -6.88
CA TYR A 171 -6.45 19.03 -8.00
C TYR A 171 -5.11 19.73 -8.26
N SER A 172 -4.44 20.23 -7.23
CA SER A 172 -3.11 20.85 -7.35
C SER A 172 -2.06 19.87 -7.87
N VAL A 173 -2.10 18.60 -7.43
CA VAL A 173 -1.23 17.53 -7.96
C VAL A 173 -1.49 17.29 -9.44
N ARG A 174 -2.76 17.28 -9.86
CA ARG A 174 -3.16 17.13 -11.27
C ARG A 174 -2.74 18.32 -12.11
N GLU A 175 -2.87 19.55 -11.62
CA GLU A 175 -2.41 20.73 -12.32
C GLU A 175 -0.90 20.69 -12.54
N ARG A 176 -0.13 20.32 -11.50
CA ARG A 176 1.33 20.29 -11.55
C ARG A 176 1.90 19.17 -12.40
N TYR A 177 1.28 17.98 -12.37
CA TYR A 177 1.87 16.77 -12.94
C TYR A 177 1.02 16.07 -14.02
N GLY A 178 -0.22 16.53 -14.25
CA GLY A 178 -1.21 15.87 -15.09
C GLY A 178 -0.78 15.65 -16.53
N ASP A 179 0.10 16.49 -17.06
CA ASP A 179 0.66 16.35 -18.41
C ASP A 179 1.51 15.08 -18.60
N ASN A 180 2.06 14.55 -17.50
CA ASN A 180 2.81 13.30 -17.51
C ASN A 180 1.91 12.06 -17.48
N TRP A 181 0.59 12.24 -17.32
CA TRP A 181 -0.36 11.14 -17.20
C TRP A 181 -0.93 10.74 -18.56
N GLY A 182 -1.15 9.44 -18.76
CA GLY A 182 -1.72 8.89 -19.99
C GLY A 182 -3.09 9.51 -20.33
N ASN A 183 -3.47 9.46 -21.62
CA ASN A 183 -4.70 10.07 -22.13
C ASN A 183 -5.95 9.64 -21.34
N GLU A 184 -6.03 8.37 -20.96
CA GLU A 184 -7.14 7.83 -20.19
C GLU A 184 -7.35 8.55 -18.85
N ALA A 185 -6.27 8.78 -18.09
CA ALA A 185 -6.35 9.51 -16.83
C ALA A 185 -6.68 10.99 -17.04
N ARG A 186 -6.18 11.60 -18.12
CA ARG A 186 -6.46 13.01 -18.46
C ARG A 186 -7.91 13.23 -18.88
N SER A 187 -8.55 12.27 -19.54
CA SER A 187 -9.96 12.36 -19.94
C SER A 187 -10.96 12.13 -18.80
N ARG A 188 -10.52 11.59 -17.65
CA ARG A 188 -11.41 11.30 -16.53
C ARG A 188 -11.65 12.52 -15.65
N SER A 189 -12.83 12.56 -15.04
CA SER A 189 -13.15 13.58 -14.02
C SER A 189 -12.21 13.44 -12.82
N SER A 190 -11.87 14.57 -12.19
CA SER A 190 -10.97 14.56 -11.03
C SER A 190 -11.50 13.69 -9.90
N GLN A 191 -12.81 13.70 -9.66
CA GLN A 191 -13.43 12.88 -8.62
C GLN A 191 -13.30 11.38 -8.90
N SER A 192 -13.56 10.96 -10.14
CA SER A 192 -13.45 9.54 -10.52
C SER A 192 -12.02 9.03 -10.39
N LEU A 193 -11.05 9.86 -10.79
CA LEU A 193 -9.63 9.53 -10.69
C LEU A 193 -9.17 9.49 -9.23
N LEU A 194 -9.58 10.46 -8.42
CA LEU A 194 -9.27 10.51 -6.99
C LEU A 194 -9.79 9.27 -6.25
N ASN A 195 -11.00 8.78 -6.58
CA ASN A 195 -11.54 7.56 -5.98
C ASN A 195 -10.69 6.32 -6.28
N ASP A 196 -10.11 6.22 -7.48
CA ASP A 196 -9.19 5.14 -7.83
C ASP A 196 -7.84 5.29 -7.11
N VAL A 197 -7.36 6.53 -6.97
CA VAL A 197 -6.16 6.83 -6.18
C VAL A 197 -6.38 6.46 -4.72
N TYR A 198 -7.55 6.77 -4.13
CA TYR A 198 -7.89 6.32 -2.78
C TYR A 198 -7.93 4.79 -2.64
N ARG A 199 -8.41 4.07 -3.66
CA ARG A 199 -8.34 2.60 -3.66
C ARG A 199 -6.89 2.13 -3.59
N LYS A 200 -5.99 2.74 -4.36
CA LYS A 200 -4.55 2.43 -4.32
C LYS A 200 -3.89 2.79 -3.00
N MET A 201 -4.14 3.99 -2.49
CA MET A 201 -3.62 4.45 -1.21
C MET A 201 -4.08 3.57 -0.04
N ARG A 202 -5.31 3.04 -0.07
CA ARG A 202 -5.77 2.04 0.91
C ARG A 202 -5.04 0.71 0.79
N GLN A 203 -4.83 0.21 -0.43
CA GLN A 203 -4.06 -1.01 -0.67
C GLN A 203 -2.61 -0.90 -0.19
N MET A 204 -2.01 0.29 -0.35
CA MET A 204 -0.68 0.61 0.17
C MET A 204 -0.66 0.81 1.70
N GLY A 205 -1.82 0.87 2.34
CA GLY A 205 -1.94 1.17 3.77
C GLY A 205 -1.46 2.56 4.14
N VAL A 206 -1.63 3.56 3.26
CA VAL A 206 -1.26 4.95 3.54
C VAL A 206 -2.44 5.83 3.92
N ILE A 207 -3.68 5.37 3.69
CA ILE A 207 -4.90 6.03 4.17
C ILE A 207 -5.95 5.03 4.64
N ARG A 208 -6.93 5.52 5.41
CA ARG A 208 -8.26 4.92 5.63
C ARG A 208 -9.37 5.89 5.25
N GLY A 209 -10.53 5.35 4.91
CA GLY A 209 -11.65 6.13 4.37
C GLY A 209 -11.42 6.55 2.91
N PRO A 210 -12.10 7.60 2.44
CA PRO A 210 -13.17 8.30 3.15
C PRO A 210 -14.37 7.36 3.39
N GLY A 211 -14.85 7.35 4.62
CA GLY A 211 -16.14 6.73 4.98
C GLY A 211 -17.23 7.81 5.08
N ASP A 212 -18.33 7.51 5.74
CA ASP A 212 -19.45 8.47 5.90
C ASP A 212 -19.11 9.67 6.79
N SER A 213 -17.96 9.64 7.46
CA SER A 213 -17.48 10.72 8.33
C SER A 213 -17.04 11.98 7.60
N GLY A 214 -16.89 11.96 6.27
CA GLY A 214 -16.36 13.09 5.50
C GLY A 214 -14.87 13.36 5.70
N HIS A 215 -14.15 12.44 6.34
CA HIS A 215 -12.72 12.56 6.62
C HIS A 215 -11.93 11.37 6.06
N VAL A 216 -10.68 11.65 5.70
CA VAL A 216 -9.64 10.68 5.34
C VAL A 216 -8.60 10.67 6.46
N LEU A 217 -8.32 9.49 6.99
CA LEU A 217 -7.22 9.30 7.93
C LEU A 217 -5.96 8.95 7.14
N VAL A 218 -4.98 9.85 7.07
CA VAL A 218 -3.67 9.57 6.51
C VAL A 218 -2.81 8.87 7.56
N LEU A 219 -2.26 7.73 7.19
CA LEU A 219 -1.49 6.85 8.06
C LEU A 219 0.02 7.20 8.03
N PRO A 220 0.78 6.94 9.12
CA PRO A 220 2.21 7.24 9.20
C PRO A 220 3.08 6.71 8.05
N THR A 221 2.67 5.58 7.48
CA THR A 221 3.31 4.95 6.31
C THR A 221 3.32 5.84 5.07
N ALA A 222 2.40 6.81 4.95
CA ALA A 222 2.40 7.79 3.86
C ALA A 222 3.72 8.57 3.79
N ALA A 223 4.32 8.88 4.95
CA ALA A 223 5.54 9.66 5.06
C ALA A 223 6.80 8.94 4.51
N ARG A 224 6.71 7.64 4.25
CA ARG A 224 7.78 6.83 3.63
C ARG A 224 8.00 7.18 2.16
N TYR A 225 6.96 7.68 1.50
CA TYR A 225 6.97 7.89 0.07
C TYR A 225 7.32 9.33 -0.27
N ARG A 226 8.25 9.48 -1.22
CA ARG A 226 8.54 10.74 -1.88
C ARG A 226 8.77 10.45 -3.36
N ALA A 227 8.01 11.12 -4.21
CA ALA A 227 8.07 10.94 -5.66
C ALA A 227 7.99 12.29 -6.36
N THR A 228 8.66 12.36 -7.51
CA THR A 228 8.56 13.45 -8.47
C THR A 228 8.79 12.86 -9.85
N TYR A 229 8.31 13.53 -10.89
CA TYR A 229 8.85 13.31 -12.23
C TYR A 229 10.15 14.09 -12.35
N ASP A 230 11.17 13.49 -12.96
CA ASP A 230 12.37 14.21 -13.33
C ASP A 230 11.99 15.26 -14.39
N THR A 231 12.38 16.51 -14.14
CA THR A 231 12.36 17.52 -15.19
C THR A 231 13.53 17.19 -16.12
N PRO A 232 13.31 16.89 -17.41
CA PRO A 232 14.42 16.61 -18.31
C PRO A 232 15.35 17.83 -18.30
N SER A 233 16.63 17.60 -18.01
CA SER A 233 17.63 18.66 -18.14
C SER A 233 17.55 19.24 -19.57
N ALA A 234 17.92 20.51 -19.73
CA ALA A 234 17.86 21.20 -21.02
C ALA A 234 18.64 20.45 -22.14
N GLU A 235 19.58 19.58 -21.78
CA GLU A 235 20.32 18.71 -22.70
C GLU A 235 19.48 17.52 -23.17
N THR A 236 18.75 16.86 -22.27
CA THR A 236 17.87 15.73 -22.61
C THR A 236 16.66 16.19 -23.43
N ALA A 237 16.12 17.38 -23.13
CA ALA A 237 15.02 17.96 -23.90
C ALA A 237 15.40 18.25 -25.37
N LYS A 238 16.65 18.70 -25.62
CA LYS A 238 17.19 18.90 -26.98
C LYS A 238 17.39 17.58 -27.71
N ALA A 239 17.87 16.54 -27.03
CA ALA A 239 18.05 15.20 -27.61
C ALA A 239 16.71 14.58 -28.03
N THR A 240 15.68 14.65 -27.18
CA THR A 240 14.34 14.11 -27.48
C THR A 240 13.66 14.85 -28.63
N THR A 241 13.87 16.18 -28.73
CA THR A 241 13.35 17.00 -29.85
C THR A 241 14.04 16.67 -31.18
N LEU A 242 15.36 16.43 -31.17
CA LEU A 242 16.11 16.02 -32.36
C LEU A 242 15.69 14.65 -32.89
N ILE A 243 15.43 13.69 -32.00
CA ILE A 243 14.95 12.35 -32.37
C ILE A 243 13.54 12.42 -32.96
N ARG A 244 12.65 13.21 -32.35
CA ARG A 244 11.26 13.39 -32.82
C ARG A 244 11.19 14.08 -34.19
N ASN A 245 12.09 15.01 -34.47
CA ASN A 245 12.18 15.69 -35.77
C ASN A 245 12.81 14.80 -36.87
N ARG A 246 13.78 13.94 -36.53
CA ARG A 246 14.31 12.92 -37.44
C ARG A 246 13.23 11.93 -37.88
N GLY A 247 12.36 11.48 -36.98
CA GLY A 247 11.25 10.58 -37.30
C GLY A 247 10.19 11.20 -38.21
N LYS A 248 9.92 12.52 -38.08
CA LYS A 248 8.99 13.24 -38.97
C LYS A 248 9.55 13.49 -40.36
N ASN A 249 10.85 13.75 -40.50
CA ASN A 249 11.48 13.96 -41.80
C ASN A 249 11.61 12.68 -42.64
N ASN A 250 11.79 11.51 -42.00
CA ASN A 250 11.80 10.23 -42.70
C ASN A 250 10.41 9.81 -43.20
N ARG A 251 9.32 10.23 -42.54
CA ARG A 251 7.94 9.96 -43.00
C ARG A 251 7.45 10.86 -44.12
N LYS A 252 8.15 11.96 -44.43
CA LYS A 252 7.85 12.85 -45.57
C LYS A 252 8.63 12.51 -46.83
N ARG A 253 9.50 11.50 -46.79
CA ARG A 253 10.37 11.07 -47.91
C ARG A 253 10.02 9.67 -48.44
N GLN A 254 8.89 9.10 -48.03
CA GLN A 254 8.30 7.91 -48.62
C GLN A 254 7.00 8.27 -49.31
#